data_AF-A0A6M2ELB5-F1
#
_entry.id   AF-A0A6M2ELB5-F1
#
_cell.length_a   1.000
_cell.length_b   1.000
_cell.length_c   1.000
_cell.angle_alpha   90.00
_cell.angle_beta   90.00
_cell.angle_gamma   90.00
#
_symmetry.space_group_name_H-M   'P 1'
#
loop_
_entity.id
_entity.type
_entity.pdbx_description
1 polymer ?
#
loop_
_entity_poly.entity_id
_entity_poly.type
_entity_poly.pdbx_seq_one_letter_code
_entity_poly.pdbx_strand_id
1 'polypeptide(L)'
;MMLRPHAPLRSNHLCLSDSETESDDLDEHILNVQDRKKNSTGVYDGKENCMHKKNKKRDTVNEDHMKSLMDESDIMMRKAEIYQEYMKQIPVPSSTCGLPISYMTWQELARTIKQVYGQPLHYLTNKLLKQWDQLRIGTKDESKPLDNIIDPNKAVATVWGMEEFHRQCSSHQHLAKLWLSDPLQHDSLDKTVPH
;
A
#
# COMPACT_ATOMS: atom_id res chain seq x y z
N MET A 1 -44.43 -41.43 -37.80
CA MET A 1 -43.99 -42.19 -36.60
C MET A 1 -42.71 -42.95 -36.95
N MET A 2 -41.83 -43.07 -35.96
CA MET A 2 -40.49 -43.70 -35.98
C MET A 2 -39.33 -42.82 -36.45
N LEU A 3 -38.72 -42.13 -35.49
CA LEU A 3 -37.27 -41.92 -35.45
C LEU A 3 -36.76 -42.31 -34.06
N ARG A 4 -35.67 -43.09 -34.09
CA ARG A 4 -35.06 -43.82 -32.96
C ARG A 4 -34.33 -42.88 -31.98
N PRO A 5 -34.08 -43.33 -30.75
CA PRO A 5 -33.41 -42.54 -29.72
C PRO A 5 -31.89 -42.60 -29.88
N HIS A 6 -31.21 -41.45 -29.78
CA HIS A 6 -29.77 -41.40 -29.57
C HIS A 6 -29.44 -41.03 -28.12
N ALA A 7 -28.67 -41.94 -27.52
CA ALA A 7 -28.15 -41.92 -26.16
C ALA A 7 -27.21 -40.72 -25.91
N PRO A 8 -27.04 -40.31 -24.63
CA PRO A 8 -26.12 -39.24 -24.26
C PRO A 8 -24.67 -39.70 -24.30
N LEU A 9 -23.80 -38.90 -24.90
CA LEU A 9 -22.35 -39.07 -24.79
C LEU A 9 -21.91 -38.68 -23.37
N ARG A 10 -21.54 -39.70 -22.59
CA ARG A 10 -20.68 -39.58 -21.41
C ARG A 10 -19.42 -38.80 -21.80
N SER A 11 -19.25 -37.60 -21.26
CA SER A 11 -17.93 -36.99 -21.18
C SER A 11 -17.27 -37.49 -19.91
N ASN A 12 -16.21 -38.25 -20.08
CA ASN A 12 -15.41 -38.79 -18.99
C ASN A 12 -14.71 -37.66 -18.27
N HIS A 13 -14.68 -37.78 -16.94
CA HIS A 13 -13.79 -37.06 -16.03
C HIS A 13 -12.35 -37.11 -16.55
N LEU A 14 -11.84 -35.97 -17.01
CA LEU A 14 -10.40 -35.74 -17.09
C LEU A 14 -10.02 -34.96 -15.83
N CYS A 15 -9.82 -35.72 -14.75
CA CYS A 15 -8.95 -35.30 -13.67
C CYS A 15 -7.51 -35.51 -14.17
N LEU A 16 -6.89 -34.43 -14.63
CA LEU A 16 -5.43 -34.35 -14.72
C LEU A 16 -5.04 -33.16 -13.85
N SER A 17 -4.48 -33.54 -12.69
CA SER A 17 -3.96 -32.67 -11.66
C SER A 17 -2.46 -32.82 -11.73
N ASP A 18 -1.80 -31.89 -12.42
CA ASP A 18 -0.35 -31.90 -12.56
C ASP A 18 0.18 -30.69 -11.78
N SER A 19 0.26 -30.89 -10.47
CA SER A 19 1.00 -30.01 -9.56
C SER A 19 2.47 -30.37 -9.64
N GLU A 20 3.27 -29.53 -10.30
CA GLU A 20 4.71 -29.48 -10.09
C GLU A 20 5.12 -28.03 -9.79
N THR A 21 5.18 -27.72 -8.51
CA THR A 21 5.85 -26.53 -7.96
C THR A 21 7.29 -26.90 -7.64
N GLU A 22 8.23 -26.45 -8.48
CA GLU A 22 9.65 -26.34 -8.12
C GLU A 22 9.87 -24.89 -7.68
N SER A 23 9.92 -24.68 -6.36
CA SER A 23 10.27 -23.40 -5.75
C SER A 23 11.65 -23.57 -5.16
N ASP A 24 12.66 -23.00 -5.83
CA ASP A 24 14.02 -22.92 -5.29
C ASP A 24 14.06 -22.02 -4.06
N ASP A 25 14.62 -22.55 -2.99
CA ASP A 25 14.91 -21.89 -1.73
C ASP A 25 15.86 -20.71 -1.95
N LEU A 26 15.40 -19.48 -1.74
CA LEU A 26 16.27 -18.32 -1.62
C LEU A 26 16.65 -18.14 -0.15
N ASP A 27 17.87 -18.61 0.12
CA ASP A 27 18.58 -18.61 1.39
C ASP A 27 18.78 -17.18 1.94
N GLU A 28 18.68 -17.12 3.27
CA GLU A 28 18.79 -15.95 4.12
C GLU A 28 20.26 -15.50 4.26
N HIS A 29 20.44 -14.24 4.67
CA HIS A 29 21.68 -13.67 5.23
C HIS A 29 22.79 -13.17 4.29
N ILE A 30 22.58 -11.98 3.72
CA ILE A 30 23.68 -11.03 3.50
C ILE A 30 23.89 -10.22 4.78
N LEU A 31 24.91 -10.57 5.57
CA LEU A 31 25.82 -9.64 6.27
C LEU A 31 27.01 -10.44 6.83
N ASN A 32 27.94 -10.83 5.95
CA ASN A 32 29.23 -11.40 6.34
C ASN A 32 30.30 -10.31 6.19
N VAL A 33 30.53 -9.52 7.23
CA VAL A 33 31.70 -8.64 7.33
C VAL A 33 32.90 -9.53 7.66
N GLN A 34 33.86 -9.55 6.74
CA GLN A 34 35.06 -10.37 6.79
C GLN A 34 35.98 -10.00 7.96
N ASP A 35 36.03 -10.85 8.98
CA ASP A 35 37.17 -10.95 9.89
C ASP A 35 38.36 -11.62 9.16
N ARG A 36 39.27 -10.80 8.63
CA ARG A 36 40.57 -11.29 8.13
C ARG A 36 41.61 -11.30 9.25
N LYS A 37 41.75 -12.46 9.88
CA LYS A 37 42.88 -12.84 10.72
C LYS A 37 44.07 -13.22 9.83
N LYS A 38 45.21 -12.52 9.95
CA LYS A 38 46.52 -12.98 9.48
C LYS A 38 47.57 -12.74 10.57
N ASN A 39 48.34 -13.79 10.84
CA ASN A 39 49.39 -13.90 11.85
C ASN A 39 50.70 -13.26 11.36
N SER A 40 51.52 -12.72 12.27
CA SER A 40 52.96 -13.07 12.34
C SER A 40 53.67 -12.41 13.54
N THR A 41 54.42 -13.27 14.23
CA THR A 41 55.40 -13.13 15.31
C THR A 41 56.36 -11.92 15.24
N GLY A 42 56.69 -11.34 16.41
CA GLY A 42 57.83 -10.46 16.62
C GLY A 42 57.91 -9.95 18.06
N VAL A 43 58.81 -10.53 18.86
CA VAL A 43 59.16 -10.14 20.24
C VAL A 43 60.10 -8.93 20.20
N TYR A 44 59.87 -7.89 21.01
CA TYR A 44 60.87 -7.20 21.86
C TYR A 44 60.17 -6.24 22.85
N ASP A 45 60.80 -6.17 24.02
CA ASP A 45 60.39 -5.59 25.31
C ASP A 45 60.33 -4.05 25.31
N GLY A 46 59.47 -3.46 26.16
CA GLY A 46 59.34 -2.01 26.27
C GLY A 46 58.11 -1.54 27.05
N LYS A 47 58.28 -1.37 28.37
CA LYS A 47 57.35 -0.67 29.28
C LYS A 47 57.02 0.73 28.76
N GLU A 48 55.73 1.08 28.69
CA GLU A 48 55.25 2.40 29.11
C GLU A 48 53.71 2.45 29.29
N ASN A 49 53.30 3.15 30.33
CA ASN A 49 51.93 3.29 30.82
C ASN A 49 51.07 4.13 29.86
N CYS A 50 49.82 3.72 29.62
CA CYS A 50 48.81 4.59 29.04
C CYS A 50 47.39 4.16 29.45
N MET A 51 46.89 4.70 30.57
CA MET A 51 45.49 4.56 30.98
C MET A 51 44.56 5.19 29.93
N HIS A 52 43.93 4.36 29.11
CA HIS A 52 42.89 4.80 28.18
C HIS A 52 41.50 4.62 28.79
N LYS A 53 40.83 5.77 28.90
CA LYS A 53 39.44 6.02 29.31
C LYS A 53 38.46 4.89 28.94
N LYS A 54 37.83 4.28 29.95
CA LYS A 54 36.52 3.60 29.80
C LYS A 54 35.41 4.56 30.21
N ASN A 55 35.01 5.44 29.31
CA ASN A 55 33.70 6.10 29.42
C ASN A 55 32.64 5.14 28.87
N LYS A 56 32.10 4.28 29.76
CA LYS A 56 30.85 3.58 29.49
C LYS A 56 29.70 4.60 29.65
N LYS A 57 29.50 5.46 28.64
CA LYS A 57 28.22 6.14 28.47
C LYS A 57 27.23 5.06 28.05
N ARG A 58 26.38 4.64 28.99
CA ARG A 58 25.10 4.04 28.63
C ARG A 58 24.30 5.16 28.00
N ASP A 59 23.97 5.02 26.73
CA ASP A 59 23.06 5.93 26.04
C ASP A 59 21.71 5.87 26.76
N THR A 60 21.42 6.91 27.54
CA THR A 60 20.10 7.23 28.10
C THR A 60 19.24 7.98 27.08
N VAL A 61 19.50 7.78 25.79
CA VAL A 61 18.52 8.00 24.74
C VAL A 61 17.83 6.66 24.63
N ASN A 62 16.55 6.53 25.01
CA ASN A 62 15.59 5.62 24.35
C ASN A 62 14.30 5.39 25.12
N GLU A 63 14.22 5.55 26.45
CA GLU A 63 12.99 5.17 27.16
C GLU A 63 11.83 6.16 26.93
N ASP A 64 12.09 7.46 27.09
CA ASP A 64 11.06 8.50 26.86
C ASP A 64 10.68 8.64 25.39
N HIS A 65 11.63 8.44 24.47
CA HIS A 65 11.36 8.49 23.03
C HIS A 65 10.60 7.25 22.54
N MET A 66 10.98 6.05 22.99
CA MET A 66 10.22 4.83 22.70
C MET A 66 8.81 4.91 23.27
N LYS A 67 8.65 5.42 24.50
CA LYS A 67 7.33 5.62 25.11
C LYS A 67 6.48 6.62 24.33
N SER A 68 7.07 7.76 23.93
CA SER A 68 6.38 8.76 23.11
C SER A 68 5.96 8.21 21.74
N LEU A 69 6.80 7.40 21.10
CA LEU A 69 6.49 6.76 19.82
C LEU A 69 5.42 5.67 19.97
N MET A 70 5.44 4.95 21.09
CA MET A 70 4.46 3.92 21.40
C MET A 70 3.09 4.56 21.67
N ASP A 71 3.06 5.69 22.39
CA ASP A 71 1.85 6.50 22.60
C ASP A 71 1.32 7.07 21.28
N GLU A 72 2.18 7.58 20.39
CA GLU A 72 1.78 8.08 19.06
C GLU A 72 1.25 6.97 18.15
N SER A 73 1.91 5.81 18.15
CA SER A 73 1.49 4.63 17.39
C SER A 73 0.13 4.14 17.85
N ASP A 74 -0.11 4.06 19.17
CA ASP A 74 -1.39 3.62 19.73
C ASP A 74 -2.52 4.61 19.41
N ILE A 75 -2.24 5.91 19.49
CA ILE A 75 -3.16 6.96 19.03
C ILE A 75 -3.48 6.72 17.56
N MET A 76 -2.46 6.52 16.71
CA MET A 76 -2.66 6.36 15.27
C MET A 76 -3.45 5.11 14.91
N MET A 77 -3.24 4.00 15.62
CA MET A 77 -4.01 2.78 15.46
C MET A 77 -5.51 3.01 15.71
N ARG A 78 -5.86 3.68 16.82
CA ARG A 78 -7.28 3.98 17.13
C ARG A 78 -7.92 4.87 16.08
N LYS A 79 -7.19 5.90 15.63
CA LYS A 79 -7.67 6.81 14.57
C LYS A 79 -7.92 6.05 13.26
N ALA A 80 -6.99 5.19 12.87
CA ALA A 80 -7.12 4.37 11.66
C ALA A 80 -8.26 3.35 11.77
N GLU A 81 -8.51 2.82 12.97
CA GLU A 81 -9.63 1.92 13.24
C GLU A 81 -10.97 2.64 13.07
N ILE A 82 -11.14 3.79 13.73
CA ILE A 82 -12.34 4.64 13.60
C ILE A 82 -12.58 5.01 12.13
N TYR A 83 -11.53 5.44 11.43
CA TYR A 83 -11.59 5.79 10.02
C TYR A 83 -12.03 4.62 9.15
N GLN A 84 -11.39 3.46 9.28
CA GLN A 84 -11.71 2.29 8.46
C GLN A 84 -13.13 1.81 8.71
N GLU A 85 -13.57 1.78 9.96
CA GLU A 85 -14.91 1.35 10.33
C GLU A 85 -15.97 2.32 9.78
N TYR A 86 -15.70 3.62 9.82
CA TYR A 86 -16.55 4.62 9.18
C TYR A 86 -16.61 4.42 7.66
N MET A 87 -15.47 4.27 6.97
CA MET A 87 -15.45 4.16 5.51
C MET A 87 -16.12 2.86 5.00
N LYS A 88 -16.09 1.77 5.79
CA LYS A 88 -16.81 0.52 5.50
C LYS A 88 -18.33 0.69 5.44
N GLN A 89 -18.89 1.62 6.21
CA GLN A 89 -20.34 1.83 6.29
C GLN A 89 -20.90 2.60 5.09
N ILE A 90 -20.04 3.24 4.29
CA ILE A 90 -20.48 4.03 3.13
C ILE A 90 -20.65 3.09 1.92
N PRO A 91 -21.87 2.89 1.42
CA PRO A 91 -22.09 2.04 0.25
C PRO A 91 -21.55 2.69 -1.01
N VAL A 92 -21.01 1.86 -1.91
CA VAL A 92 -20.63 2.30 -3.26
C VAL A 92 -21.90 2.47 -4.10
N PRO A 93 -22.06 3.56 -4.86
CA PRO A 93 -23.23 3.78 -5.70
C PRO A 93 -23.42 2.67 -6.73
N SER A 94 -24.62 2.07 -6.78
CA SER A 94 -24.95 0.97 -7.70
C SER A 94 -25.09 1.42 -9.16
N SER A 95 -25.36 2.70 -9.36
CA SER A 95 -25.51 3.31 -10.68
C SER A 95 -24.40 4.32 -10.88
N THR A 96 -23.39 3.93 -11.65
CA THR A 96 -22.40 4.88 -12.17
C THR A 96 -23.09 5.73 -13.22
N CYS A 97 -23.55 6.91 -12.81
CA CYS A 97 -24.26 7.83 -13.68
C CYS A 97 -23.33 8.20 -14.85
N GLY A 98 -23.80 8.04 -16.09
CA GLY A 98 -23.08 8.35 -17.33
C GLY A 98 -22.94 9.87 -17.52
N LEU A 99 -22.25 10.51 -16.59
CA LEU A 99 -22.10 11.96 -16.55
C LEU A 99 -21.10 12.38 -17.63
N PRO A 100 -21.40 13.46 -18.38
CA PRO A 100 -20.43 14.08 -19.28
C PRO A 100 -19.41 14.85 -18.42
N ILE A 101 -18.54 14.11 -17.75
CA ILE A 101 -17.44 14.68 -16.95
C ILE A 101 -16.26 14.83 -17.89
N SER A 102 -15.89 16.07 -18.18
CA SER A 102 -14.56 16.36 -18.71
C SER A 102 -13.59 16.51 -17.54
N TYR A 103 -12.46 15.82 -17.62
CA TYR A 103 -11.43 15.83 -16.58
C TYR A 103 -10.04 15.69 -17.21
N MET A 104 -9.08 16.46 -16.70
CA MET A 104 -7.70 16.46 -17.19
C MET A 104 -6.83 15.44 -16.43
N THR A 105 -7.17 15.16 -15.17
CA THR A 105 -6.38 14.34 -14.22
C THR A 105 -7.25 13.40 -13.39
N TRP A 106 -6.65 12.38 -12.78
CA TRP A 106 -7.33 11.47 -11.85
C TRP A 106 -7.76 12.19 -10.57
N GLN A 107 -6.97 13.15 -10.08
CA GLN A 107 -7.36 14.00 -8.95
C GLN A 107 -8.57 14.88 -9.27
N GLU A 108 -8.70 15.39 -10.50
CA GLU A 108 -9.91 16.10 -10.95
C GLU A 108 -11.12 15.17 -10.96
N LEU A 109 -10.97 13.97 -11.54
CA LEU A 109 -12.03 12.97 -11.55
C LEU A 109 -12.49 12.63 -10.13
N ALA A 110 -11.57 12.42 -9.19
CA ALA A 110 -11.89 12.19 -7.78
C ALA A 110 -12.68 13.35 -7.17
N ARG A 111 -12.29 14.61 -7.43
CA ARG A 111 -13.02 15.79 -6.96
C ARG A 111 -14.45 15.82 -7.52
N THR A 112 -14.62 15.55 -8.82
CA THR A 112 -15.95 15.52 -9.43
C THR A 112 -16.79 14.39 -8.86
N ILE A 113 -16.23 13.19 -8.67
CA ILE A 113 -16.95 12.07 -8.04
C ILE A 113 -17.42 12.45 -6.63
N LYS A 114 -16.55 13.04 -5.80
CA LYS A 114 -16.94 13.50 -4.45
C LYS A 114 -18.09 14.51 -4.50
N GLN A 115 -18.04 15.47 -5.42
CA GLN A 115 -19.07 16.50 -5.58
C GLN A 115 -20.41 15.93 -6.06
N VAL A 116 -20.37 15.04 -7.06
CA VAL A 116 -21.57 14.45 -7.67
C VAL A 116 -22.29 13.52 -6.71
N TYR A 117 -21.54 12.63 -6.06
CA TYR A 117 -22.13 11.58 -5.22
C TYR A 117 -22.27 12.01 -3.76
N GLY A 118 -21.67 13.13 -3.36
CA GLY A 118 -21.71 13.64 -1.99
C GLY A 118 -21.04 12.70 -0.98
N GLN A 119 -20.13 11.83 -1.45
CA GLN A 119 -19.44 10.85 -0.62
C GLN A 119 -17.93 11.09 -0.62
N PRO A 120 -17.26 10.89 0.53
CA PRO A 120 -15.81 10.89 0.58
C PRO A 120 -15.23 9.69 -0.17
N LEU A 121 -14.01 9.85 -0.67
CA LEU A 121 -13.21 8.74 -1.20
C LEU A 121 -12.17 8.30 -0.17
N HIS A 122 -11.87 7.02 -0.14
CA HIS A 122 -10.91 6.41 0.75
C HIS A 122 -9.51 7.02 0.59
N TYR A 123 -8.77 7.06 1.69
CA TYR A 123 -7.41 7.58 1.77
C TYR A 123 -6.50 6.93 0.72
N LEU A 124 -6.51 5.59 0.68
CA LEU A 124 -5.75 4.81 -0.30
C LEU A 124 -6.17 5.11 -1.74
N THR A 125 -7.46 5.36 -1.99
CA THR A 125 -7.94 5.75 -3.32
C THR A 125 -7.37 7.12 -3.71
N ASN A 126 -7.48 8.14 -2.83
CA ASN A 126 -6.91 9.46 -3.12
C ASN A 126 -5.40 9.39 -3.36
N LYS A 127 -4.68 8.59 -2.55
CA LYS A 127 -3.23 8.37 -2.69
C LYS A 127 -2.88 7.71 -4.03
N LEU A 128 -3.60 6.66 -4.40
CA LEU A 128 -3.41 5.95 -5.67
C LEU A 128 -3.65 6.85 -6.89
N LEU A 129 -4.74 7.63 -6.88
CA LEU A 129 -5.06 8.55 -7.98
C LEU A 129 -3.99 9.63 -8.13
N LYS A 130 -3.44 10.13 -7.01
CA LYS A 130 -2.31 11.06 -7.03
C LYS A 130 -1.06 10.43 -7.65
N GLN A 131 -0.77 9.18 -7.32
CA GLN A 131 0.34 8.44 -7.91
C GLN A 131 0.15 8.24 -9.42
N TRP A 132 -1.06 7.92 -9.88
CA TRP A 132 -1.35 7.81 -11.31
C TRP A 132 -1.16 9.11 -12.08
N ASP A 133 -1.51 10.25 -11.48
CA ASP A 133 -1.21 11.56 -12.10
C ASP A 133 0.30 11.81 -12.16
N GLN A 134 1.05 11.45 -11.11
CA GLN A 134 2.52 11.61 -11.09
C GLN A 134 3.21 10.74 -12.14
N LEU A 135 2.70 9.54 -12.41
CA LEU A 135 3.25 8.63 -13.43
C LEU A 135 3.13 9.18 -14.86
N ARG A 136 2.28 10.19 -15.09
CA ARG A 136 2.12 10.81 -16.41
C ARG A 136 3.18 11.88 -16.71
N ILE A 137 3.86 12.38 -15.69
CA ILE A 137 4.87 13.45 -15.82
C ILE A 137 6.06 12.93 -16.64
N GLY A 138 6.51 13.69 -17.63
CA GLY A 138 7.61 13.34 -18.52
C GLY A 138 7.23 12.40 -19.67
N THR A 139 5.96 12.05 -19.82
CA THR A 139 5.47 11.25 -20.96
C THR A 139 5.10 12.13 -22.15
N LYS A 140 5.03 11.55 -23.35
CA LYS A 140 4.61 12.28 -24.57
C LYS A 140 3.17 12.81 -24.49
N ASP A 141 2.35 12.20 -23.64
CA ASP A 141 0.92 12.48 -23.49
C ASP A 141 0.61 13.20 -22.15
N GLU A 142 1.62 13.80 -21.52
CA GLU A 142 1.48 14.54 -20.26
C GLU A 142 0.44 15.67 -20.39
N SER A 143 0.43 16.40 -21.50
CA SER A 143 -0.48 17.52 -21.75
C SER A 143 -1.85 17.11 -22.29
N LYS A 144 -2.05 15.84 -22.64
CA LYS A 144 -3.35 15.37 -23.14
C LYS A 144 -4.34 15.27 -21.98
N PRO A 145 -5.58 15.74 -22.14
CA PRO A 145 -6.64 15.47 -21.18
C PRO A 145 -6.83 13.95 -20.94
N LEU A 146 -7.08 13.54 -19.70
CA LEU A 146 -7.22 12.12 -19.35
C LEU A 146 -8.49 11.49 -19.96
N ASP A 147 -9.56 12.26 -20.08
CA ASP A 147 -10.81 11.89 -20.76
C ASP A 147 -10.65 11.61 -22.27
N ASN A 148 -9.56 12.10 -22.88
CA ASN A 148 -9.20 11.78 -24.27
C ASN A 148 -8.38 10.48 -24.39
N ILE A 149 -7.79 10.00 -23.30
CA ILE A 149 -6.96 8.78 -23.27
C ILE A 149 -7.81 7.58 -22.82
N ILE A 150 -8.65 7.78 -21.80
CA ILE A 150 -9.47 6.75 -21.17
C ILE A 150 -10.92 7.19 -21.24
N ASP A 151 -11.79 6.28 -21.71
CA ASP A 151 -13.24 6.50 -21.70
C ASP A 151 -13.72 6.90 -20.28
N PRO A 152 -14.48 8.01 -20.15
CA PRO A 152 -14.97 8.49 -18.85
C PRO A 152 -15.70 7.45 -18.01
N ASN A 153 -16.54 6.61 -18.64
CA ASN A 153 -17.28 5.60 -17.88
C ASN A 153 -16.35 4.52 -17.34
N LYS A 154 -15.34 4.11 -18.12
CA LYS A 154 -14.30 3.17 -17.66
C LYS A 154 -13.46 3.78 -16.53
N ALA A 155 -13.09 5.05 -16.62
CA ALA A 155 -12.32 5.72 -15.59
C ALA A 155 -13.11 5.80 -14.27
N VAL A 156 -14.37 6.22 -14.31
CA VAL A 156 -15.24 6.27 -13.12
C VAL A 156 -15.44 4.87 -12.54
N ALA A 157 -15.72 3.86 -13.36
CA ALA A 157 -15.87 2.48 -12.91
C ALA A 157 -14.59 1.95 -12.25
N THR A 158 -13.42 2.31 -12.78
CA THR A 158 -12.12 1.96 -12.19
C THR A 158 -11.96 2.58 -10.80
N VAL A 159 -12.30 3.86 -10.64
CA VAL A 159 -12.25 4.53 -9.33
C VAL A 159 -13.18 3.83 -8.34
N TRP A 160 -14.42 3.52 -8.72
CA TRP A 160 -15.37 2.86 -7.83
C TRP A 160 -14.97 1.43 -7.48
N GLY A 161 -14.44 0.65 -8.42
CA GLY A 161 -13.95 -0.70 -8.15
C GLY A 161 -12.80 -0.69 -7.14
N MET A 162 -11.87 0.26 -7.27
CA MET A 162 -10.79 0.40 -6.30
C MET A 162 -11.26 0.94 -4.95
N GLU A 163 -12.22 1.88 -4.97
CA GLU A 163 -12.84 2.42 -3.76
C GLU A 163 -13.58 1.34 -2.97
N GLU A 164 -14.32 0.46 -3.63
CA GLU A 164 -15.00 -0.68 -3.00
C GLU A 164 -13.99 -1.60 -2.30
N PHE A 165 -12.93 -1.97 -3.03
CA PHE A 165 -11.85 -2.78 -2.47
C PHE A 165 -11.22 -2.10 -1.25
N HIS A 166 -10.89 -0.82 -1.32
CA HIS A 166 -10.28 -0.11 -0.20
C HIS A 166 -11.22 0.01 1.01
N ARG A 167 -12.51 0.25 0.81
CA ARG A 167 -13.49 0.28 1.90
C ARG A 167 -13.63 -1.08 2.58
N GLN A 168 -13.69 -2.17 1.82
CA GLN A 168 -13.97 -3.49 2.40
C GLN A 168 -12.72 -4.24 2.90
N CYS A 169 -11.59 -4.11 2.21
CA CYS A 169 -10.44 -5.00 2.39
C CYS A 169 -9.27 -4.36 3.16
N SER A 170 -9.29 -3.05 3.40
CA SER A 170 -8.15 -2.38 4.06
C SER A 170 -8.12 -2.68 5.57
N SER A 171 -6.92 -3.02 6.06
CA SER A 171 -6.67 -3.16 7.50
C SER A 171 -6.31 -1.81 8.12
N HIS A 172 -6.92 -1.48 9.26
CA HIS A 172 -6.57 -0.29 10.02
C HIS A 172 -5.11 -0.29 10.49
N GLN A 173 -4.53 -1.47 10.77
CA GLN A 173 -3.11 -1.59 11.13
C GLN A 173 -2.19 -1.15 9.98
N HIS A 174 -2.58 -1.47 8.74
CA HIS A 174 -1.85 -1.05 7.56
C HIS A 174 -1.95 0.48 7.38
N LEU A 175 -3.14 1.04 7.55
CA LEU A 175 -3.37 2.49 7.49
C LEU A 175 -2.56 3.25 8.55
N ALA A 176 -2.56 2.78 9.80
CA ALA A 176 -1.81 3.40 10.88
C ALA A 176 -0.31 3.46 10.57
N LYS A 177 0.28 2.36 10.10
CA LYS A 177 1.69 2.34 9.67
C LYS A 177 1.95 3.33 8.53
N LEU A 178 1.02 3.43 7.59
CA LEU A 178 1.13 4.36 6.46
C LEU A 178 1.08 5.82 6.91
N TRP A 179 0.21 6.15 7.87
CA TRP A 179 0.06 7.50 8.40
C TRP A 179 1.24 7.92 9.26
N LEU A 180 1.78 7.02 10.09
CA LEU A 180 3.03 7.26 10.82
C LEU A 180 4.21 7.55 9.89
N SER A 181 4.23 6.91 8.72
CA SER A 181 5.29 7.08 7.72
C SER A 181 5.09 8.32 6.84
N ASP A 182 3.91 8.93 6.86
CA ASP A 182 3.53 9.99 5.91
C ASP A 182 2.80 11.16 6.61
N PRO A 183 3.52 11.98 7.39
CA PRO A 183 2.92 13.03 8.23
C PRO A 183 2.16 14.10 7.45
N LEU A 184 2.53 14.31 6.18
CA LEU A 184 1.95 15.33 5.30
C LEU A 184 0.59 14.93 4.72
N GLN A 185 0.18 13.66 4.87
CA GLN A 185 -1.07 13.20 4.27
C GLN A 185 -2.29 13.34 5.17
N HIS A 186 -2.13 13.71 6.45
CA HIS A 186 -3.27 14.06 7.30
C HIS A 186 -4.09 15.22 6.75
N ASP A 187 -3.47 16.17 6.05
CA ASP A 187 -4.16 17.28 5.37
C ASP A 187 -5.04 16.83 4.19
N SER A 188 -4.81 15.62 3.67
CA SER A 188 -5.55 15.06 2.54
C SER A 188 -6.77 14.23 2.95
N LEU A 189 -6.91 13.94 4.25
CA LEU A 189 -8.13 13.34 4.78
C LEU A 189 -9.25 14.37 4.66
N ASP A 190 -10.38 13.94 4.11
CA ASP A 190 -11.55 14.79 4.00
C ASP A 190 -11.99 15.19 5.41
N LYS A 191 -12.02 16.50 5.70
CA LYS A 191 -12.32 17.05 7.04
C LYS A 191 -13.69 16.63 7.57
N THR A 192 -14.54 16.10 6.71
CA THR A 192 -15.87 15.57 7.03
C THR A 192 -15.83 14.15 7.62
N VAL A 193 -14.69 13.47 7.54
CA VAL A 193 -14.53 12.08 7.99
C VAL A 193 -13.98 12.03 9.42
N PRO A 194 -14.59 11.27 10.35
CA PRO A 194 -14.06 11.11 11.70
C PRO A 194 -12.71 10.39 11.71
N HIS A 195 -11.75 10.91 12.47
CA HIS A 195 -10.38 10.41 12.61
C HIS A 195 -9.76 10.85 13.95
#